data_AF-A0A651HKQ8-F1
#
_entry.id   AF-A0A651HKQ8-F1
#
_cell.length_a   1.000
_cell.length_b   1.000
_cell.length_c   1.000
_cell.angle_alpha   90.00
_cell.angle_beta   90.00
_cell.angle_gamma   90.00
#
_symmetry.space_group_name_H-M   'P 1'
#
loop_
_entity.id
_entity.type
_entity.pdbx_description
1 polymer ?
#
loop_
_entity_poly.entity_id
_entity_poly.type
_entity_poly.pdbx_seq_one_letter_code
_entity_poly.pdbx_strand_id
1 'polypeptide(L)'
;MTEGSGVRRVLVALSVLCVLAFGPGLPGLAAQDVPPEPSGLVGDAAVADPAQEGPITPGGAFARSLVLPGWGHLAVGAPTRGAFYITAQAATGWMLWKSASRRRTALRFRRTELRSVEEEIRRRGILDPDSVRFLAEGNERVERWDELVERREDQVEDWAALGLFLVFLGATDAFVSAHLADFPEPLSLEVFPRMGGGGWEVGLRIPFGPQRLP
;
A
#
# COMPACT_ATOMS: atom_id res chain seq x y z
N MET A 1 -10.22 4.17 31.01
CA MET A 1 -9.17 5.14 30.62
C MET A 1 -8.01 4.40 29.92
N THR A 2 -8.12 4.04 28.65
CA THR A 2 -7.00 3.45 27.85
C THR A 2 -7.12 3.70 26.33
N GLU A 3 -7.96 4.64 25.88
CA GLU A 3 -8.24 4.87 24.44
C GLU A 3 -7.10 5.59 23.67
N GLY A 4 -6.08 6.12 24.37
CA GLY A 4 -5.01 6.91 23.77
C GLY A 4 -3.79 6.15 23.26
N SER A 5 -3.72 4.83 23.44
CA SER A 5 -2.48 4.06 23.19
C SER A 5 -2.29 3.64 21.72
N GLY A 6 -3.37 3.35 21.00
CA GLY A 6 -3.31 2.91 19.59
C GLY A 6 -2.87 4.02 18.64
N VAL A 7 -3.48 5.20 18.76
CA VAL A 7 -3.15 6.37 17.91
C VAL A 7 -1.70 6.83 18.13
N ARG A 8 -1.22 6.79 19.37
CA ARG A 8 0.18 7.12 19.69
C ARG A 8 1.15 6.11 19.09
N ARG A 9 0.82 4.82 19.07
CA ARG A 9 1.66 3.77 18.44
C ARG A 9 1.72 3.93 16.92
N VAL A 10 0.59 4.26 16.29
CA VAL A 10 0.52 4.53 14.84
C VAL A 10 1.32 5.78 14.47
N LEU A 11 1.23 6.85 15.25
CA LEU A 11 2.02 8.08 15.03
C LEU A 11 3.52 7.88 15.28
N VAL A 12 3.90 7.06 16.26
CA VAL A 12 5.30 6.67 16.49
C VAL A 12 5.83 5.79 15.36
N ALA A 13 5.05 4.84 14.86
CA ALA A 13 5.43 4.02 13.71
C ALA A 13 5.61 4.87 12.43
N LEU A 14 4.71 5.82 12.17
CA LEU A 14 4.80 6.76 11.04
C LEU A 14 6.02 7.70 11.14
N SER A 15 6.38 8.15 12.35
CA SER A 15 7.55 9.01 12.54
C SER A 15 8.88 8.25 12.40
N VAL A 16 8.95 6.99 12.84
CA VAL A 16 10.11 6.11 12.58
C VAL A 16 10.25 5.84 11.07
N LEU A 17 9.15 5.62 10.36
CA LEU A 17 9.14 5.43 8.91
C LEU A 17 9.62 6.68 8.16
N CYS A 18 9.21 7.88 8.58
CA CYS A 18 9.71 9.14 8.01
C CYS A 18 11.21 9.36 8.27
N VAL A 19 11.73 9.01 9.45
CA VAL A 19 13.17 9.13 9.72
C VAL A 19 13.98 8.13 8.90
N LEU A 20 13.44 6.94 8.61
CA LEU A 20 14.06 5.98 7.69
C LEU A 20 13.98 6.39 6.22
N ALA A 21 12.92 7.11 5.82
CA ALA A 21 12.74 7.60 4.45
C ALA A 21 13.52 8.90 4.13
N PHE A 22 13.83 9.71 5.14
CA PHE A 22 14.49 11.03 4.98
C PHE A 22 15.87 11.14 5.65
N GLY A 23 16.36 10.08 6.31
CA GLY A 23 17.74 10.04 6.81
C GLY A 23 18.76 10.04 5.66
N PRO A 24 20.00 10.54 5.88
CA PRO A 24 21.08 10.34 4.91
C PRO A 24 21.21 8.84 4.65
N GLY A 25 21.17 8.46 3.37
CA GLY A 25 20.95 7.09 2.92
C GLY A 25 21.73 6.06 3.74
N LEU A 26 21.03 4.98 4.12
CA LEU A 26 21.69 3.78 4.63
C LEU A 26 22.87 3.46 3.70
N PRO A 27 24.10 3.33 4.23
CA PRO A 27 25.26 3.01 3.41
C PRO A 27 24.93 1.73 2.65
N GLY A 28 25.05 1.79 1.32
CA GLY A 28 24.76 0.67 0.45
C GLY A 28 25.42 -0.58 0.99
N LEU A 29 24.66 -1.66 1.10
CA LEU A 29 25.22 -2.99 1.22
C LEU A 29 26.07 -3.18 -0.04
N ALA A 30 27.37 -2.96 0.10
CA ALA A 30 28.34 -3.12 -0.97
C ALA A 30 28.34 -4.59 -1.37
N ALA A 31 27.60 -4.91 -2.44
CA ALA A 31 27.86 -6.11 -3.20
C ALA A 31 29.29 -5.98 -3.78
N GLN A 32 30.08 -7.04 -3.60
CA GLN A 32 31.50 -7.11 -3.95
C GLN A 32 31.77 -6.59 -5.36
N ASP A 33 32.65 -5.58 -5.46
CA ASP A 33 33.28 -5.20 -6.71
C ASP A 33 34.11 -6.37 -7.25
N VAL A 34 33.76 -6.85 -8.45
CA VAL A 34 34.64 -7.69 -9.27
C VAL A 34 35.69 -6.76 -9.88
N PRO A 35 37.01 -7.05 -9.78
CA PRO A 35 38.03 -6.16 -10.33
C PRO A 35 37.89 -6.02 -11.85
N PRO A 36 37.96 -4.81 -12.43
CA PRO A 36 37.95 -4.64 -13.87
C PRO A 36 39.29 -5.05 -14.48
N GLU A 37 39.24 -5.94 -15.47
CA GLU A 37 40.34 -6.22 -16.39
C GLU A 37 40.73 -4.95 -17.17
N PRO A 38 42.02 -4.57 -17.26
CA PRO A 38 42.45 -3.35 -17.93
C PRO A 38 42.39 -3.52 -19.46
N SER A 39 41.38 -2.94 -20.10
CA SER A 39 41.34 -2.75 -21.55
C SER A 39 41.52 -1.28 -21.91
N GLY A 40 42.48 -1.04 -22.82
CA GLY A 40 43.16 0.23 -23.05
C GLY A 40 42.32 1.41 -23.54
N LEU A 41 42.80 2.59 -23.12
CA LEU A 41 42.79 3.92 -23.73
C LEU A 41 42.15 4.04 -25.14
N VAL A 42 40.99 4.70 -25.22
CA VAL A 42 40.73 5.78 -26.19
C VAL A 42 39.78 6.78 -25.52
N GLY A 43 40.23 8.02 -25.37
CA GLY A 43 39.40 9.12 -24.91
C GLY A 43 38.42 9.52 -26.00
N ASP A 44 37.13 9.38 -25.72
CA ASP A 44 36.10 10.17 -26.36
C ASP A 44 35.39 10.94 -25.25
N ALA A 45 35.32 12.27 -25.41
CA ALA A 45 34.69 13.14 -24.44
C ALA A 45 33.19 12.85 -24.50
N ALA A 46 32.72 12.00 -23.59
CA ALA A 46 31.32 11.64 -23.44
C ALA A 46 30.50 12.94 -23.30
N VAL A 47 29.71 13.23 -24.34
CA VAL A 47 28.58 14.14 -24.22
C VAL A 47 27.72 13.57 -23.09
N ALA A 48 27.74 14.23 -21.93
CA ALA A 48 26.88 13.87 -20.83
C ALA A 48 25.43 14.07 -21.31
N ASP A 49 24.75 12.96 -21.57
CA ASP A 49 23.31 12.95 -21.82
C ASP A 49 22.62 13.43 -20.52
N PRO A 50 21.91 14.57 -20.53
CA PRO A 50 21.26 15.10 -19.33
C PRO A 50 20.10 14.21 -18.84
N ALA A 51 19.82 13.09 -19.51
CA ALA A 51 18.83 12.09 -19.10
C ALA A 51 19.42 10.86 -18.36
N GLN A 52 20.74 10.78 -18.12
CA GLN A 52 21.29 9.74 -17.24
C GLN A 52 21.18 10.16 -15.77
N GLU A 53 19.95 10.16 -15.25
CA GLU A 53 19.76 9.89 -13.83
C GLU A 53 20.45 8.54 -13.55
N GLY A 54 21.46 8.53 -12.68
CA GLY A 54 22.24 7.32 -12.41
C GLY A 54 21.35 6.12 -12.07
N PRO A 55 21.80 4.87 -12.35
CA PRO A 55 20.98 3.68 -12.20
C PRO A 55 20.30 3.65 -10.84
N ILE A 56 18.97 3.57 -10.85
CA ILE A 56 18.17 3.68 -9.63
C ILE A 56 18.49 2.47 -8.76
N THR A 57 19.09 2.73 -7.61
CA THR A 57 19.43 1.66 -6.68
C THR A 57 18.18 0.94 -6.20
N PRO A 58 18.23 -0.39 -6.00
CA PRO A 58 17.08 -1.13 -5.48
C PRO A 58 16.54 -0.62 -4.16
N GLY A 59 17.43 -0.21 -3.25
CA GLY A 59 17.02 0.45 -2.00
C GLY A 59 16.28 1.77 -2.24
N GLY A 60 16.69 2.54 -3.25
CA GLY A 60 16.02 3.76 -3.67
C GLY A 60 14.63 3.50 -4.30
N ALA A 61 14.47 2.42 -5.07
CA ALA A 61 13.17 2.04 -5.62
C ALA A 61 12.20 1.59 -4.52
N PHE A 62 12.69 0.81 -3.56
CA PHE A 62 11.93 0.40 -2.38
C PHE A 62 11.42 1.60 -1.56
N ALA A 63 12.31 2.53 -1.20
CA ALA A 63 11.98 3.69 -0.39
C ALA A 63 10.91 4.58 -1.05
N ARG A 64 11.04 4.81 -2.37
CA ARG A 64 10.02 5.56 -3.14
C ARG A 64 8.66 4.89 -3.10
N SER A 65 8.59 3.58 -3.27
CA SER A 65 7.35 2.81 -3.22
C SER A 65 6.72 2.70 -1.82
N LEU A 66 7.52 2.79 -0.75
CA LEU A 66 6.98 2.91 0.62
C LEU A 66 6.30 4.26 0.86
N VAL A 67 6.88 5.34 0.33
CA VAL A 67 6.32 6.69 0.49
C VAL A 67 5.08 6.87 -0.38
N LEU A 68 5.17 6.47 -1.65
CA LEU A 68 4.08 6.58 -2.60
C LEU A 68 3.96 5.25 -3.36
N PRO A 69 2.91 4.46 -3.12
CA PRO A 69 2.76 3.17 -3.77
C PRO A 69 2.82 3.28 -5.29
N GLY A 70 3.68 2.46 -5.91
CA GLY A 70 3.93 2.46 -7.36
C GLY A 70 4.97 3.47 -7.87
N TRP A 71 5.48 4.39 -7.04
CA TRP A 71 6.53 5.32 -7.47
C TRP A 71 7.86 4.63 -7.81
N GLY A 72 8.29 3.65 -7.01
CA GLY A 72 9.50 2.89 -7.31
C GLY A 72 9.44 2.17 -8.65
N HIS A 73 8.28 1.65 -9.04
CA HIS A 73 8.08 1.00 -10.34
C HIS A 73 8.13 1.97 -11.51
N LEU A 74 7.55 3.17 -11.38
CA LEU A 74 7.65 4.20 -12.41
C LEU A 74 9.10 4.62 -12.62
N ALA A 75 9.86 4.73 -11.53
CA ALA A 75 11.27 5.11 -11.58
C ALA A 75 12.13 4.05 -12.29
N VAL A 76 11.85 2.77 -12.09
CA VAL A 76 12.58 1.64 -12.71
C VAL A 76 12.09 1.33 -14.14
N GLY A 77 11.17 2.12 -14.71
CA GLY A 77 10.66 1.89 -16.05
C GLY A 77 9.68 0.72 -16.17
N ALA A 78 9.01 0.33 -15.07
CA ALA A 78 7.99 -0.72 -15.01
C ALA A 78 6.56 -0.15 -14.84
N PRO A 79 6.02 0.59 -15.82
CA PRO A 79 4.78 1.36 -15.66
C PRO A 79 3.54 0.49 -15.43
N THR A 80 3.48 -0.71 -16.01
CA THR A 80 2.36 -1.65 -15.82
C THR A 80 2.25 -2.11 -14.37
N ARG A 81 3.38 -2.45 -13.74
CA ARG A 81 3.45 -2.81 -12.31
C ARG A 81 3.12 -1.61 -11.42
N GLY A 82 3.65 -0.43 -11.75
CA GLY A 82 3.31 0.81 -11.04
C GLY A 82 1.81 1.12 -11.07
N ALA A 83 1.19 1.02 -12.24
CA ALA A 83 -0.25 1.24 -12.41
C ALA A 83 -1.10 0.26 -11.59
N PHE A 84 -0.68 -1.01 -11.47
CA PHE A 84 -1.34 -1.99 -10.63
C PHE A 84 -1.38 -1.55 -9.16
N TYR A 85 -0.23 -1.23 -8.56
CA TYR A 85 -0.18 -0.85 -7.13
C TYR A 85 -0.89 0.47 -6.85
N ILE A 86 -0.78 1.46 -7.74
CA ILE A 86 -1.52 2.73 -7.61
C ILE A 86 -3.03 2.45 -7.59
N THR A 87 -3.53 1.65 -8.54
CA THR A 87 -4.96 1.34 -8.64
C THR A 87 -5.45 0.53 -7.43
N ALA A 88 -4.69 -0.50 -7.04
CA ALA A 88 -5.02 -1.33 -5.88
C ALA A 88 -5.07 -0.51 -4.58
N GLN A 89 -4.14 0.44 -4.42
CA GLN A 89 -4.12 1.32 -3.25
C GLN A 89 -5.21 2.37 -3.27
N ALA A 90 -5.54 2.94 -4.43
CA ALA A 90 -6.68 3.83 -4.56
C ALA A 90 -8.00 3.11 -4.20
N ALA A 91 -8.20 1.89 -4.69
CA ALA A 91 -9.38 1.08 -4.36
C ALA A 91 -9.46 0.77 -2.85
N THR A 92 -8.34 0.39 -2.26
CA THR A 92 -8.24 0.09 -0.82
C THR A 92 -8.49 1.35 0.03
N GLY A 93 -7.88 2.48 -0.32
CA GLY A 93 -8.08 3.76 0.34
C GLY A 93 -9.54 4.24 0.27
N TRP A 94 -10.19 4.06 -0.88
CA TRP A 94 -11.62 4.34 -1.03
C TRP A 94 -12.48 3.48 -0.11
N MET A 95 -12.20 2.18 -0.03
CA MET A 95 -12.93 1.26 0.84
C MET A 95 -12.72 1.58 2.32
N LEU A 96 -11.49 1.92 2.72
CA LEU A 96 -11.18 2.37 4.07
C LEU A 96 -11.99 3.64 4.42
N TRP A 97 -11.98 4.65 3.55
CA TRP A 97 -12.74 5.88 3.76
C TRP A 97 -14.26 5.62 3.85
N LYS A 98 -14.79 4.80 2.94
CA LYS A 98 -16.20 4.41 2.92
C LYS A 98 -16.61 3.69 4.20
N SER A 99 -15.81 2.75 4.68
CA SER A 99 -16.06 2.01 5.92
C SER A 99 -15.97 2.92 7.14
N ALA A 100 -14.97 3.81 7.21
CA ALA A 100 -14.84 4.79 8.28
C ALA A 100 -16.01 5.78 8.33
N SER A 101 -16.49 6.23 7.16
CA SER A 101 -17.67 7.09 7.05
C SER A 101 -18.94 6.38 7.55
N ARG A 102 -19.11 5.10 7.21
CA ARG A 102 -20.22 4.27 7.70
C ARG A 102 -20.16 4.05 9.21
N ARG A 103 -18.97 3.78 9.78
CA ARG A 103 -18.77 3.68 11.23
C ARG A 103 -19.19 4.96 11.96
N ARG A 104 -18.77 6.13 11.46
CA ARG A 104 -19.17 7.43 12.04
C ARG A 104 -20.68 7.64 12.04
N THR A 105 -21.36 7.17 10.99
CA THR A 105 -22.81 7.25 10.90
C THR A 105 -23.49 6.28 11.85
N ALA A 106 -23.01 5.04 11.97
CA ALA A 106 -23.50 4.08 12.97
C ALA A 106 -23.35 4.61 14.41
N LEU A 107 -22.19 5.19 14.75
CA LEU A 107 -21.95 5.83 16.05
C LEU A 107 -22.93 6.98 16.34
N ARG A 108 -23.29 7.76 15.32
CA ARG A 108 -24.30 8.83 15.47
C ARG A 108 -25.68 8.26 15.79
N PHE A 109 -26.12 7.24 15.04
CA PHE A 109 -27.40 6.59 15.30
C PHE A 109 -27.44 5.91 16.67
N ARG A 110 -26.37 5.19 17.05
CA ARG A 110 -26.21 4.60 18.38
C ARG A 110 -26.42 5.63 19.49
N ARG A 111 -25.77 6.80 19.40
CA ARG A 111 -25.89 7.87 20.41
C ARG A 111 -27.29 8.44 20.48
N THR A 112 -27.96 8.61 19.34
CA THR A 112 -29.35 9.06 19.31
C THR A 112 -30.27 8.04 19.95
N GLU A 113 -30.07 6.75 19.65
CA GLU A 113 -30.89 5.67 20.19
C GLU A 113 -30.71 5.53 21.70
N LEU A 114 -29.47 5.60 22.18
CA LEU A 114 -29.17 5.55 23.62
C LEU A 114 -29.94 6.64 24.37
N ARG A 115 -29.92 7.88 23.88
CA ARG A 115 -30.69 8.99 24.49
C ARG A 115 -32.20 8.73 24.47
N SER A 116 -32.72 8.21 23.36
CA SER A 116 -34.15 7.88 23.24
C SER A 116 -34.58 6.84 24.27
N VAL A 117 -33.75 5.80 24.47
CA VAL A 117 -34.00 4.73 25.44
C VAL A 117 -33.87 5.24 26.88
N GLU A 118 -32.82 6.01 27.18
CA GLU A 118 -32.66 6.64 28.50
C GLU A 118 -33.87 7.52 28.87
N GLU A 119 -34.37 8.33 27.94
CA GLU A 119 -35.56 9.14 28.15
C GLU A 119 -36.81 8.30 28.39
N GLU A 120 -36.97 7.19 27.68
CA GLU A 120 -38.07 6.26 27.89
C GLU A 120 -38.02 5.61 29.28
N ILE A 121 -36.83 5.20 29.73
CA ILE A 121 -36.62 4.64 31.07
C ILE A 121 -36.96 5.67 32.15
N ARG A 122 -36.51 6.92 31.98
CA ARG A 122 -36.87 8.03 32.90
C ARG A 122 -38.38 8.28 32.94
N ARG A 123 -39.07 8.23 31.79
CA ARG A 123 -40.54 8.37 31.72
C ARG A 123 -41.28 7.25 32.46
N ARG A 124 -40.67 6.07 32.61
CA ARG A 124 -41.22 4.96 33.43
C ARG A 124 -40.99 5.15 34.94
N GLY A 125 -40.37 6.24 35.36
CA GLY A 125 -40.16 6.59 36.77
C GLY A 125 -38.83 6.12 37.36
N ILE A 126 -37.96 5.52 36.55
CA ILE A 126 -36.60 5.14 36.99
C ILE A 126 -35.70 6.36 36.83
N LEU A 127 -35.37 7.02 37.93
CA LEU A 127 -34.60 8.27 37.94
C LEU A 127 -33.15 8.13 38.40
N ASP A 128 -32.81 6.99 39.00
CA ASP A 128 -31.43 6.70 39.41
C ASP A 128 -30.51 6.66 38.18
N PRO A 129 -29.48 7.53 38.09
CA PRO A 129 -28.65 7.66 36.89
C PRO A 129 -27.90 6.38 36.50
N ASP A 130 -27.45 5.59 37.48
CA ASP A 130 -26.73 4.36 37.23
C ASP A 130 -27.67 3.26 36.73
N SER A 131 -28.87 3.16 37.31
CA SER A 131 -29.92 2.27 36.82
C SER A 131 -30.36 2.62 35.39
N VAL A 132 -30.52 3.92 35.09
CA VAL A 132 -30.87 4.38 33.73
C VAL A 132 -29.80 3.96 32.73
N ARG A 133 -28.52 4.20 33.04
CA ARG A 133 -27.40 3.85 32.16
C ARG A 133 -27.34 2.33 31.92
N PHE A 134 -27.37 1.55 32.99
CA PHE A 134 -27.29 0.09 32.92
C PHE A 134 -28.43 -0.51 32.08
N LEU A 135 -29.66 -0.06 32.30
CA LEU A 135 -30.82 -0.54 31.55
C LEU A 135 -30.82 -0.06 30.09
N ALA A 136 -30.29 1.12 29.81
CA ALA A 136 -30.20 1.65 28.45
C ALA A 136 -29.11 0.94 27.64
N GLU A 137 -27.96 0.68 28.24
CA GLU A 137 -26.86 -0.08 27.61
C GLU A 137 -27.24 -1.54 27.36
N GLY A 138 -28.01 -2.17 28.26
CA GLY A 138 -28.54 -3.52 28.06
C GLY A 138 -29.79 -3.61 27.19
N ASN A 139 -30.22 -2.52 26.55
CA ASN A 139 -31.42 -2.54 25.71
C ASN A 139 -31.10 -3.09 24.32
N GLU A 140 -31.90 -4.04 23.82
CA GLU A 140 -31.74 -4.67 22.50
C GLU A 140 -31.60 -3.65 21.35
N ARG A 141 -32.26 -2.48 21.45
CA ARG A 141 -32.17 -1.43 20.42
C ARG A 141 -30.77 -0.81 20.37
N VAL A 142 -30.16 -0.57 21.53
CA VAL A 142 -28.81 0.00 21.64
C VAL A 142 -27.77 -1.05 21.26
N GLU A 143 -27.93 -2.28 21.77
CA GLU A 143 -27.05 -3.42 21.48
C GLU A 143 -26.95 -3.71 19.98
N ARG A 144 -28.07 -3.64 19.24
CA ARG A 144 -28.06 -3.77 17.78
C ARG A 144 -27.19 -2.71 17.08
N TRP A 145 -27.17 -1.49 17.59
CA TRP A 145 -26.31 -0.44 17.05
C TRP A 145 -24.85 -0.63 17.46
N ASP A 146 -24.60 -1.17 18.66
CA ASP A 146 -23.27 -1.58 19.10
C ASP A 146 -22.66 -2.62 18.17
N GLU A 147 -23.39 -3.71 17.90
CA GLU A 147 -22.95 -4.74 16.94
C GLU A 147 -22.64 -4.14 15.56
N LEU A 148 -23.47 -3.20 15.10
CA LEU A 148 -23.24 -2.55 13.81
C LEU A 148 -21.99 -1.66 13.84
N VAL A 149 -21.73 -0.96 14.94
CA VAL A 149 -20.51 -0.15 15.08
C VAL A 149 -19.28 -1.05 15.05
N GLU A 150 -19.29 -2.14 15.80
CA GLU A 150 -18.22 -3.13 15.87
C GLU A 150 -17.92 -3.73 14.48
N ARG A 151 -18.93 -4.25 13.77
CA ARG A 151 -18.74 -4.78 12.41
C ARG A 151 -18.18 -3.76 11.42
N ARG A 152 -18.40 -2.46 11.64
CA ARG A 152 -17.83 -1.39 10.79
C ARG A 152 -16.42 -1.02 11.22
N GLU A 153 -16.06 -1.24 12.47
CA GLU A 153 -14.70 -1.13 12.99
C GLU A 153 -13.83 -2.24 12.40
N ASP A 154 -14.27 -3.50 12.47
CA ASP A 154 -13.58 -4.64 11.85
C ASP A 154 -13.30 -4.38 10.36
N GLN A 155 -14.31 -3.88 9.63
CA GLN A 155 -14.13 -3.53 8.22
C GLN A 155 -13.06 -2.44 8.01
N VAL A 156 -12.97 -1.44 8.90
CA VAL A 156 -11.93 -0.41 8.82
C VAL A 156 -10.55 -1.03 9.05
N GLU A 157 -10.43 -1.92 10.04
CA GLU A 157 -9.18 -2.61 10.35
C GLU A 157 -8.73 -3.53 9.20
N ASP A 158 -9.65 -4.28 8.61
CA ASP A 158 -9.39 -5.15 7.45
C ASP A 158 -8.83 -4.36 6.26
N TRP A 159 -9.47 -3.23 5.90
CA TRP A 159 -9.01 -2.40 4.78
C TRP A 159 -7.70 -1.68 5.12
N ALA A 160 -7.47 -1.30 6.38
CA ALA A 160 -6.20 -0.72 6.81
C ALA A 160 -5.06 -1.74 6.72
N ALA A 161 -5.29 -2.98 7.16
CA ALA A 161 -4.33 -4.07 7.09
C ALA A 161 -3.99 -4.42 5.63
N LEU A 162 -5.01 -4.53 4.76
CA LEU A 162 -4.79 -4.77 3.33
C LEU A 162 -3.99 -3.62 2.68
N GLY A 163 -4.31 -2.37 3.02
CA GLY A 163 -3.60 -1.21 2.47
C GLY A 163 -2.12 -1.24 2.87
N LEU A 164 -1.83 -1.52 4.13
CA LEU A 164 -0.45 -1.66 4.62
C LEU A 164 0.27 -2.83 3.92
N PHE A 165 -0.38 -3.98 3.79
CA PHE A 165 0.17 -5.13 3.07
C PHE A 165 0.53 -4.77 1.62
N LEU A 166 -0.36 -4.09 0.90
CA LEU A 166 -0.12 -3.65 -0.48
C LEU A 166 1.03 -2.64 -0.59
N VAL A 167 1.25 -1.79 0.42
CA VAL A 167 2.41 -0.87 0.45
C VAL A 167 3.70 -1.71 0.50
N PHE A 168 3.80 -2.64 1.44
CA PHE A 168 5.01 -3.46 1.59
C PHE A 168 5.24 -4.39 0.41
N LEU A 169 4.16 -4.99 -0.12
CA LEU A 169 4.24 -5.83 -1.31
C LEU A 169 4.75 -5.04 -2.50
N GLY A 170 4.19 -3.85 -2.74
CA GLY A 170 4.63 -2.96 -3.83
C GLY A 170 6.07 -2.47 -3.66
N ALA A 171 6.47 -2.13 -2.44
CA ALA A 171 7.86 -1.76 -2.17
C ALA A 171 8.83 -2.92 -2.43
N THR A 172 8.48 -4.13 -2.00
CA THR A 172 9.29 -5.33 -2.22
C THR A 172 9.38 -5.67 -3.71
N ASP A 173 8.27 -5.59 -4.46
CA ASP A 173 8.28 -5.83 -5.90
C ASP A 173 9.08 -4.76 -6.66
N ALA A 174 9.06 -3.50 -6.22
CA ALA A 174 9.90 -2.44 -6.80
C ALA A 174 11.39 -2.71 -6.53
N PHE A 175 11.75 -3.18 -5.35
CA PHE A 175 13.12 -3.58 -4.99
C PHE A 175 13.62 -4.72 -5.89
N VAL A 176 12.80 -5.74 -6.11
CA VAL A 176 13.13 -6.86 -7.00
C VAL A 176 13.21 -6.38 -8.45
N SER A 177 12.27 -5.54 -8.90
CA SER A 177 12.27 -5.00 -10.27
C SER A 177 13.55 -4.19 -10.54
N ALA A 178 14.01 -3.41 -9.58
CA ALA A 178 15.27 -2.67 -9.68
C ALA A 178 16.49 -3.58 -9.76
N HIS A 179 16.52 -4.69 -9.01
CA HIS A 179 17.60 -5.69 -9.14
C HIS A 179 17.63 -6.36 -10.51
N LEU A 180 16.46 -6.48 -11.14
CA LEU A 180 16.32 -7.14 -12.43
C LEU A 180 16.47 -6.18 -13.61
N ALA A 181 16.63 -4.87 -13.36
CA ALA A 181 16.69 -3.85 -14.42
C ALA A 181 17.86 -4.05 -15.38
N ASP A 182 18.98 -4.58 -14.89
CA ASP A 182 20.19 -4.84 -15.70
C ASP A 182 20.16 -6.19 -16.43
N PHE A 183 19.15 -7.03 -16.18
CA PHE A 183 19.03 -8.32 -16.85
C PHE A 183 18.30 -8.14 -18.19
N PRO A 184 18.83 -8.71 -19.29
CA PRO A 184 18.16 -8.64 -20.57
C PRO A 184 16.79 -9.33 -20.46
N GLU A 185 15.73 -8.67 -20.94
CA GLU A 185 14.38 -9.24 -20.92
C GLU A 185 14.36 -10.60 -21.64
N PRO A 186 14.16 -11.72 -20.92
CA PRO A 186 14.25 -13.04 -21.54
C PRO A 186 13.05 -13.37 -22.42
N LEU A 187 11.95 -12.60 -22.32
CA LEU A 187 10.66 -12.91 -22.93
C LEU A 187 9.92 -11.62 -23.27
N SER A 188 9.71 -11.33 -24.55
CA SER A 188 8.76 -10.28 -24.96
C SER A 188 7.39 -10.92 -25.18
N LEU A 189 6.40 -10.45 -24.43
CA LEU A 189 5.01 -10.85 -24.58
C LEU A 189 4.32 -9.82 -25.47
N GLU A 190 4.00 -10.23 -26.69
CA GLU A 190 3.30 -9.37 -27.64
C GLU A 190 1.82 -9.77 -27.68
N VAL A 191 0.93 -8.87 -27.29
CA VAL A 191 -0.51 -9.11 -27.32
C VAL A 191 -1.11 -8.27 -28.44
N PHE A 192 -1.65 -8.93 -29.45
CA PHE A 192 -2.26 -8.26 -30.59
C PHE A 192 -3.76 -8.57 -30.67
N PRO A 193 -4.59 -7.57 -31.02
CA PRO A 193 -6.00 -7.84 -31.34
C PRO A 193 -6.05 -8.71 -32.59
N ARG A 194 -6.76 -9.84 -32.53
CA ARG A 194 -6.87 -10.73 -33.68
C ARG A 194 -7.76 -10.07 -34.74
N MET A 195 -7.21 -9.81 -35.93
CA MET A 195 -7.99 -9.24 -37.03
C MET A 195 -9.08 -10.24 -37.48
N GLY A 196 -10.34 -9.79 -37.49
CA GLY A 196 -11.47 -10.55 -38.04
C GLY A 196 -12.32 -11.35 -37.04
N GLY A 197 -12.04 -11.29 -35.74
CA GLY A 197 -12.89 -11.88 -34.70
C GLY A 197 -12.45 -11.41 -33.32
N GLY A 198 -13.38 -11.16 -32.40
CA GLY A 198 -13.17 -10.51 -31.09
C GLY A 198 -12.30 -11.26 -30.07
N GLY A 199 -11.32 -12.03 -30.52
CA GLY A 199 -10.33 -12.70 -29.70
C GLY A 199 -9.00 -11.92 -29.63
N TRP A 200 -8.17 -12.35 -28.68
CA TRP A 200 -6.81 -11.83 -28.48
C TRP A 200 -5.82 -12.91 -28.87
N GLU A 201 -4.72 -12.52 -29.51
CA GLU A 201 -3.58 -13.40 -29.78
C GLU A 201 -2.40 -13.01 -28.90
N VAL A 202 -1.75 -14.01 -28.31
CA VAL A 202 -0.59 -13.83 -27.42
C VAL A 202 0.61 -14.49 -28.08
N GLY A 203 1.55 -13.68 -28.54
CA GLY A 203 2.85 -14.10 -29.05
C GLY A 203 3.89 -14.06 -27.93
N LEU A 204 4.70 -15.11 -27.83
CA LEU A 204 5.85 -15.17 -26.93
C LEU A 204 7.14 -15.21 -27.76
N ARG A 205 8.00 -14.20 -27.63
CA ARG A 205 9.32 -14.20 -28.27
C ARG A 205 10.38 -14.59 -27.25
N ILE A 206 11.09 -15.68 -27.52
CA ILE A 206 12.23 -16.15 -26.72
C ILE A 206 13.51 -15.89 -27.53
N PRO A 207 14.40 -14.97 -27.11
CA PRO A 207 15.68 -14.78 -27.75
C PRO A 207 16.62 -15.92 -27.35
N PHE A 208 16.94 -16.81 -28.29
CA PHE A 208 18.05 -17.75 -28.11
C PHE A 208 19.36 -17.01 -28.45
N GLY A 209 20.24 -16.85 -27.45
CA GLY A 209 21.58 -16.31 -27.68
C GLY A 209 22.40 -17.20 -28.63
N PRO A 210 23.46 -16.67 -29.29
CA PRO A 210 24.28 -17.47 -30.19
C PRO A 210 24.93 -18.64 -29.42
N GLN A 211 24.64 -19.86 -29.86
CA GLN A 211 25.34 -21.05 -29.36
C GLN A 211 26.80 -20.93 -29.78
N ARG A 212 27.71 -20.68 -28.82
CA ARG A 212 29.12 -20.99 -29.04
C ARG A 212 29.22 -22.51 -29.08
N LEU A 213 29.18 -23.07 -30.29
CA LEU A 213 29.55 -24.46 -30.51
C LEU A 213 31.04 -24.63 -30.15
N PRO A 214 31.43 -25.74 -29.49
CA PRO A 214 32.83 -26.04 -29.17
C PRO A 214 33.69 -26.27 -30.42
#